data_AF-A0A1C3NXA5-F1
#
_entry.id   AF-A0A1C3NXA5-F1
#
_cell.length_a   1.000
_cell.length_b   1.000
_cell.length_c   1.000
_cell.angle_alpha   90.00
_cell.angle_beta   90.00
_cell.angle_gamma   90.00
#
_symmetry.space_group_name_H-M   'P 1'
#
loop_
_entity.id
_entity.type
_entity.pdbx_description
1 polymer ?
#
loop_
_entity_poly.entity_id
_entity_poly.type
_entity_poly.pdbx_seq_one_letter_code
_entity_poly.pdbx_strand_id
1 'polypeptide(L)'
;MPTMARNRARRVRLVGPAVTTAVVIGLVGCGAVSEETRQAGTDALCSQIDARSADVRSSADAARLVALTIRDLAPDENARQLAGRVSQSPGELALRGQLADWIDNKCSR
;
A
#
# COMPACT_ATOMS: atom_id res chain seq x y z
N MET A 1 -17.24 -35.46 -47.77
CA MET A 1 -16.72 -36.64 -47.03
C MET A 1 -15.76 -37.35 -47.96
N PRO A 2 -14.55 -37.85 -47.57
CA PRO A 2 -14.08 -38.33 -46.25
C PRO A 2 -12.74 -37.67 -45.81
N THR A 3 -11.96 -38.13 -44.81
CA THR A 3 -12.11 -38.19 -43.33
C THR A 3 -10.69 -38.29 -42.73
N MET A 4 -10.52 -37.87 -41.46
CA MET A 4 -9.52 -38.35 -40.45
C MET A 4 -8.02 -38.14 -40.70
N ALA A 5 -7.12 -38.00 -39.73
CA ALA A 5 -7.11 -37.66 -38.31
C ALA A 5 -5.61 -37.57 -37.94
N ARG A 6 -5.19 -36.59 -37.14
CA ARG A 6 -4.04 -36.79 -36.23
C ARG A 6 -4.16 -35.93 -35.00
N ASN A 7 -4.63 -36.62 -33.97
CA ASN A 7 -4.53 -36.28 -32.57
C ASN A 7 -3.09 -35.94 -32.18
N ARG A 8 -2.83 -34.72 -31.73
CA ARG A 8 -1.79 -34.42 -30.74
C ARG A 8 -2.35 -33.44 -29.74
N ALA A 9 -2.94 -34.00 -28.69
CA ALA A 9 -3.15 -33.34 -27.42
C ALA A 9 -1.85 -32.64 -26.97
N ARG A 10 -1.80 -31.31 -27.06
CA ARG A 10 -0.81 -30.52 -26.34
C ARG A 10 -1.48 -29.97 -25.09
N ARG A 11 -1.46 -30.78 -24.02
CA ARG A 11 -1.73 -30.29 -22.67
C ARG A 11 -0.63 -29.27 -22.34
N VAL A 12 -0.95 -27.99 -22.40
CA VAL A 12 -0.13 -26.96 -21.77
C VAL A 12 -0.77 -26.67 -20.42
N ARG A 13 -0.04 -27.10 -19.37
CA ARG A 13 -0.38 -26.93 -17.97
C ARG A 13 -0.66 -25.44 -17.66
N LEU A 14 -1.76 -25.20 -16.94
CA LEU A 14 -1.94 -24.00 -16.12
C LEU A 14 -0.69 -23.81 -15.24
N VAL A 15 -0.04 -22.65 -15.35
CA VAL A 15 0.88 -22.13 -14.34
C VAL A 15 0.70 -20.61 -14.31
N GLY A 16 0.36 -20.08 -13.13
CA GLY A 16 0.50 -18.66 -12.80
C GLY A 16 -0.83 -17.91 -12.74
N PRO A 17 -1.21 -17.35 -11.58
CA PRO A 17 -2.54 -16.83 -11.34
C PRO A 17 -2.78 -15.60 -12.20
N ALA A 18 -4.02 -15.47 -12.66
CA ALA A 18 -4.52 -14.22 -13.21
C ALA A 18 -4.18 -13.07 -12.26
N VAL A 19 -3.31 -12.17 -12.70
CA VAL A 19 -3.15 -10.87 -12.04
C VAL A 19 -4.37 -10.04 -12.43
N THR A 20 -5.49 -10.33 -11.79
CA THR A 20 -6.64 -9.43 -11.73
C THR A 20 -6.36 -8.39 -10.65
N THR A 21 -5.40 -7.50 -10.88
CA THR A 21 -5.31 -6.24 -10.10
C THR A 21 -6.17 -5.19 -10.80
N ALA A 22 -7.46 -5.49 -10.89
CA ALA A 22 -8.51 -4.51 -11.12
C ALA A 22 -9.52 -4.66 -9.98
N VAL A 23 -9.03 -4.56 -8.74
CA VAL A 23 -9.90 -4.33 -7.59
C VAL A 23 -10.10 -2.82 -7.51
N VAL A 24 -10.80 -2.28 -8.50
CA VAL A 24 -11.57 -1.05 -8.35
C VAL A 24 -12.80 -1.46 -7.54
N ILE A 25 -12.64 -1.63 -6.23
CA ILE A 25 -13.81 -1.67 -5.35
C ILE A 25 -14.21 -0.21 -5.18
N GLY A 26 -15.14 0.21 -6.03
CA GLY A 26 -16.01 1.34 -5.71
C GLY A 26 -16.71 1.03 -4.39
N LEU A 27 -16.38 1.77 -3.35
CA LEU A 27 -17.19 1.90 -2.15
C LEU A 27 -17.44 3.38 -1.91
N VAL A 28 -18.07 4.00 -2.91
CA VAL A 28 -18.92 5.17 -2.68
C VAL A 28 -20.16 4.64 -1.96
N GLY A 29 -20.09 4.58 -0.62
CA GLY A 29 -21.22 4.25 0.25
C GLY A 29 -21.30 2.79 0.72
N CYS A 30 -20.56 2.45 1.79
CA CYS A 30 -20.98 1.45 2.78
C CYS A 30 -20.09 1.60 4.01
N GLY A 31 -20.72 1.94 5.14
CA GLY A 31 -20.03 2.13 6.42
C GLY A 31 -19.32 0.86 6.88
N ALA A 32 -18.16 1.04 7.51
CA ALA A 32 -17.29 0.02 8.08
C ALA A 32 -16.55 -0.88 7.06
N VAL A 33 -15.40 -0.38 6.62
CA VAL A 33 -14.33 -1.22 6.08
C VAL A 33 -13.90 -2.21 7.18
N SER A 34 -13.99 -3.52 6.90
CA SER A 34 -13.59 -4.58 7.83
C SER A 34 -12.12 -4.42 8.21
N GLU A 35 -11.73 -4.88 9.41
CA GLU A 35 -10.35 -4.77 9.90
C GLU A 35 -9.35 -5.42 8.93
N GLU A 36 -9.72 -6.56 8.35
CA GLU A 36 -8.91 -7.26 7.34
C GLU A 36 -8.64 -6.41 6.11
N THR A 37 -9.63 -5.64 5.64
CA THR A 37 -9.45 -4.73 4.49
C THR A 37 -8.58 -3.54 4.87
N ARG A 38 -8.69 -3.01 6.09
CA ARG A 38 -7.77 -1.95 6.58
C ARG A 38 -6.35 -2.44 6.73
N GLN A 39 -6.16 -3.68 7.17
CA GLN A 39 -4.84 -4.28 7.30
C GLN A 39 -4.23 -4.54 5.92
N ALA A 40 -4.98 -5.09 4.96
CA ALA A 40 -4.52 -5.24 3.58
C ALA A 40 -4.17 -3.90 2.93
N GLY A 41 -4.93 -2.83 3.21
CA GLY A 41 -4.62 -1.48 2.77
C GLY A 41 -3.32 -0.93 3.39
N THR A 42 -3.10 -1.20 4.68
CA THR A 42 -1.85 -0.82 5.36
C THR A 42 -0.65 -1.58 4.80
N ASP A 43 -0.80 -2.87 4.51
CA ASP A 43 0.24 -3.71 3.92
C ASP A 43 0.63 -3.25 2.51
N ALA A 44 -0.37 -2.91 1.68
CA ALA A 44 -0.16 -2.36 0.35
C ALA A 44 0.48 -0.97 0.40
N LEU A 45 0.12 -0.16 1.40
CA LEU A 45 0.79 1.11 1.68
C LEU A 45 2.25 0.87 2.06
N CYS A 46 2.54 0.04 3.07
CA CYS A 46 3.90 -0.28 3.51
C CYS A 46 4.78 -0.87 2.39
N SER A 47 4.18 -1.60 1.43
CA SER A 47 4.90 -2.08 0.24
C SER A 47 5.25 -0.98 -0.76
N GLN A 48 4.52 0.15 -0.75
CA GLN A 48 4.78 1.32 -1.58
C GLN A 48 5.75 2.31 -0.93
N ILE A 49 5.71 2.42 0.40
CA ILE A 49 6.69 3.24 1.13
C ILE A 49 7.99 2.44 1.27
N ASP A 50 8.84 2.47 0.23
CA ASP A 50 10.22 2.00 0.30
C ASP A 50 11.12 3.01 1.05
N ALA A 51 10.61 3.57 2.14
CA ALA A 51 11.32 4.51 2.98
C ALA A 51 11.50 3.90 4.35
N ARG A 52 12.75 3.78 4.79
CA ARG A 52 13.02 3.33 6.15
C ARG A 52 12.61 4.45 7.10
N SER A 53 12.06 4.09 8.25
CA SER A 53 11.79 5.03 9.34
C SER A 53 13.02 5.90 9.70
N ALA A 54 14.23 5.38 9.52
CA ALA A 54 15.49 6.11 9.62
C ALA A 54 15.62 7.28 8.63
N ASP A 55 15.12 7.14 7.40
CA ASP A 55 15.16 8.20 6.38
C ASP A 55 14.18 9.33 6.74
N VAL A 56 13.00 8.97 7.24
CA VAL A 56 12.02 9.92 7.77
C VAL A 56 12.59 10.70 8.96
N ARG A 57 13.33 10.03 9.86
CA ARG A 57 13.99 10.69 11.01
C ARG A 57 15.19 11.56 10.62
N SER A 58 15.88 11.25 9.52
CA SER A 58 17.11 11.95 9.11
C SER A 58 16.89 13.07 8.09
N SER A 59 16.00 12.91 7.10
CA SER A 59 15.67 13.92 6.09
C SER A 59 14.25 14.52 6.20
N ALA A 60 14.15 15.85 6.19
CA ALA A 60 12.88 16.57 6.13
C ALA A 60 12.18 16.36 4.78
N ASP A 61 12.94 16.29 3.68
CA ASP A 61 12.39 16.05 2.34
C ASP A 61 11.83 14.62 2.23
N ALA A 62 12.55 13.64 2.76
CA ALA A 62 12.07 12.26 2.83
C ALA A 62 10.79 12.17 3.67
N ALA A 63 10.79 12.82 4.85
CA ALA A 63 9.60 12.88 5.69
C ALA A 63 8.41 13.52 4.97
N ARG A 64 8.62 14.60 4.21
CA ARG A 64 7.56 15.27 3.45
C ARG A 64 6.99 14.36 2.36
N LEU A 65 7.85 13.70 1.59
CA LEU A 65 7.41 12.80 0.51
C LEU A 65 6.60 11.62 1.07
N VAL A 66 7.13 10.95 2.09
CA VAL A 66 6.46 9.84 2.77
C VAL A 66 5.15 10.29 3.40
N ALA A 67 5.12 11.47 4.00
CA ALA A 67 3.92 12.03 4.58
C ALA A 67 2.83 12.31 3.53
N LEU A 68 3.18 12.79 2.33
CA LEU A 68 2.20 12.94 1.26
C LEU A 68 1.60 11.61 0.84
N THR A 69 2.43 10.57 0.68
CA THR A 69 1.98 9.22 0.37
C THR A 69 1.05 8.65 1.44
N ILE A 70 1.43 8.75 2.72
CA ILE A 70 0.61 8.26 3.84
C ILE A 70 -0.70 9.06 3.94
N ARG A 71 -0.66 10.39 3.76
CA ARG A 71 -1.87 11.22 3.79
C ARG A 71 -2.88 10.81 2.73
N ASP A 72 -2.41 10.48 1.54
CA ASP A 72 -3.29 10.20 0.41
C ASP A 72 -3.77 8.73 0.39
N LEU A 73 -3.00 7.80 0.96
CA LEU A 73 -3.24 6.36 0.84
C LEU A 73 -3.56 5.64 2.16
N ALA A 74 -3.34 6.25 3.32
CA ALA A 74 -3.56 5.57 4.59
C ALA A 74 -5.04 5.20 4.79
N PRO A 75 -5.34 3.98 5.25
CA PRO A 75 -6.71 3.59 5.58
C PRO A 75 -7.21 4.25 6.87
N ASP A 76 -6.31 4.68 7.75
CA ASP A 76 -6.61 5.29 9.05
C ASP A 76 -6.56 6.82 9.02
N GLU A 77 -7.60 7.46 9.56
CA GLU A 77 -7.74 8.92 9.60
C GLU A 77 -6.62 9.59 10.42
N ASN A 78 -6.21 8.98 11.55
CA ASN A 78 -5.17 9.56 12.41
C ASN A 78 -3.80 9.54 11.71
N ALA A 79 -3.50 8.46 10.98
CA ALA A 79 -2.31 8.39 10.14
C ALA A 79 -2.32 9.49 9.07
N ARG A 80 -3.45 9.73 8.40
CA ARG A 80 -3.58 10.82 7.43
C ARG A 80 -3.37 12.19 8.06
N GLN A 81 -3.92 12.43 9.25
CA GLN A 81 -3.77 13.70 9.97
C GLN A 81 -2.33 13.94 10.42
N LEU A 82 -1.67 12.92 10.99
CA LEU A 82 -0.26 12.98 11.36
C LEU A 82 0.60 13.30 10.14
N ALA A 83 0.39 12.58 9.03
CA ALA A 83 1.09 12.80 7.79
C ALA A 83 0.79 14.19 7.19
N GLY A 84 -0.45 14.67 7.29
CA GLY A 84 -0.83 16.04 6.95
C GLY A 84 0.02 17.08 7.68
N ARG A 85 0.18 16.95 9.00
CA ARG A 85 1.03 17.84 9.81
C ARG A 85 2.50 17.78 9.41
N VAL A 86 3.04 16.58 9.19
CA VAL A 86 4.43 16.40 8.74
C VAL A 86 4.65 17.03 7.36
N SER A 87 3.68 16.91 6.45
CA SER A 87 3.79 17.51 5.11
C SER A 87 3.82 19.04 5.12
N GLN A 88 3.15 19.66 6.10
CA GLN A 88 3.12 21.11 6.31
C GLN A 88 4.37 21.61 7.05
N SER A 89 4.85 20.82 8.02
CA SER A 89 6.00 21.16 8.88
C SER A 89 7.06 20.05 8.92
N PRO A 90 7.71 19.71 7.78
CA PRO A 90 8.67 18.62 7.73
C PRO A 90 10.00 18.93 8.45
N GLY A 91 10.24 20.19 8.86
CA GLY A 91 11.39 20.52 9.70
C GLY A 91 11.25 20.07 11.15
N GLU A 92 10.03 19.74 11.60
CA GLU A 92 9.76 19.45 13.00
C GLU A 92 10.16 18.02 13.37
N LEU A 93 11.21 17.90 14.19
CA LEU A 93 11.77 16.61 14.60
C LEU A 93 10.77 15.73 15.35
N ALA A 94 9.90 16.34 16.19
CA ALA A 94 8.90 15.61 16.95
C ALA A 94 7.83 14.95 16.06
N LEU A 95 7.35 15.67 15.03
CA LEU A 95 6.39 15.13 14.07
C LEU A 95 7.01 14.03 13.21
N ARG A 96 8.27 14.21 12.81
CA ARG A 96 9.03 13.21 12.06
C ARG A 96 9.28 11.95 12.87
N GLY A 97 9.59 12.09 14.15
CA GLY A 97 9.70 10.97 15.08
C GLY A 97 8.40 10.19 15.14
N GLN A 98 7.28 10.86 15.37
CA GLN A 98 5.95 10.22 15.42
C GLN A 98 5.60 9.48 14.11
N LEU A 99 5.90 10.07 12.94
CA LEU A 99 5.64 9.41 11.67
C LEU A 99 6.53 8.18 11.48
N ALA A 100 7.81 8.30 11.85
CA ALA A 100 8.74 7.19 11.76
C ALA A 100 8.39 6.04 12.73
N ASP A 101 7.92 6.36 13.94
CA ASP A 101 7.43 5.36 14.91
C ASP A 101 6.17 4.66 14.39
N TRP A 102 5.28 5.40 13.72
CA TRP A 102 4.11 4.80 13.07
C TRP A 102 4.52 3.84 11.95
N ILE A 103 5.48 4.23 11.11
CA ILE A 103 6.04 3.36 10.05
C ILE A 103 6.68 2.12 10.69
N ASP A 104 7.49 2.28 11.73
CA ASP A 104 8.11 1.15 12.43
C ASP A 104 7.04 0.20 12.99
N ASN A 105 5.99 0.72 13.62
CA ASN A 105 4.94 -0.11 14.22
C ASN A 105 4.02 -0.79 13.19
N LYS A 106 3.76 -0.16 12.03
CA LYS A 106 2.83 -0.67 11.03
C LYS A 106 3.49 -1.45 9.90
N CYS A 107 4.73 -1.10 9.55
CA CYS A 107 5.43 -1.64 8.40
C CYS A 107 6.60 -2.57 8.77
N SER A 108 7.06 -2.59 10.03
CA SER A 108 7.99 -3.63 10.47
C SER A 108 7.23 -4.95 10.61
N ARG A 109 7.53 -5.89 9.73
CA ARG A 109 7.09 -7.29 9.81
C ARG A 109 8.22 -8.17 10.30
#